data_AF-A0A6N6VQH0-F1
#
_entry.id   AF-A0A6N6VQH0-F1
#
_cell.length_a   1.000
_cell.length_b   1.000
_cell.length_c   1.000
_cell.angle_alpha   90.00
_cell.angle_beta   90.00
_cell.angle_gamma   90.00
#
_symmetry.space_group_name_H-M   'P 1'
#
loop_
_entity.id
_entity.type
_entity.pdbx_description
1 polymer ?
#
loop_
_entity_poly.entity_id
_entity_poly.type
_entity_poly.pdbx_seq_one_letter_code
_entity_poly.pdbx_strand_id
1 'polypeptide(L)'
;MKLVLKKLIYSSFFFYPLNCFSSYYVQFLNNYDNNIVVIQKVNLADKNKTSAFILNQGEVNSFSDYDYLLLQFKHKINFIDTNTPCSWVQIFGGKYPHGWGLSLIINDIEIGTICANKKFLIDKSTNSKIEFYRGDDNKIEGKFYNIGWWQNSELLPNSIDFKLDY
;
A
#
# COMPACT_ATOMS: atom_id res chain seq x y z
N MET A 1 22.75 -17.69 37.12
CA MET A 1 23.22 -16.98 35.90
C MET A 1 22.56 -17.45 34.60
N LYS A 2 22.46 -18.76 34.32
CA LYS A 2 21.83 -19.29 33.08
C LYS A 2 20.36 -18.89 32.85
N LEU A 3 19.57 -18.68 33.91
CA LEU A 3 18.15 -18.31 33.82
C LEU A 3 17.89 -16.86 33.39
N VAL A 4 18.79 -15.93 33.78
CA VAL A 4 18.67 -14.50 33.43
C VAL A 4 19.02 -14.28 31.96
N LEU A 5 20.01 -15.01 31.44
CA LEU A 5 20.40 -14.96 30.02
C LEU A 5 19.27 -15.43 29.10
N LYS A 6 18.52 -16.49 29.47
CA LYS A 6 17.35 -16.93 28.71
C LYS A 6 16.26 -15.86 28.65
N LYS A 7 15.95 -15.18 29.77
CA LYS A 7 14.94 -14.10 29.80
C LYS A 7 15.32 -12.91 28.91
N LEU A 8 16.61 -12.54 28.87
CA LEU A 8 17.11 -11.47 28.00
C LEU A 8 17.01 -11.83 26.51
N ILE A 9 17.24 -13.09 26.13
CA ILE A 9 17.07 -13.54 24.75
C ILE A 9 15.59 -13.45 24.32
N TYR A 10 14.65 -13.81 25.21
CA TYR A 10 13.22 -13.68 24.91
C TYR A 10 12.77 -12.21 24.80
N SER A 11 13.27 -11.29 25.65
CA SER A 11 12.95 -9.87 25.48
C SER A 11 13.51 -9.31 24.17
N SER A 12 14.71 -9.72 23.75
CA SER A 12 15.27 -9.28 22.47
C SER A 12 14.44 -9.78 21.29
N PHE A 13 13.87 -10.99 21.32
CA PHE A 13 13.01 -11.48 20.24
C PHE A 13 11.65 -10.76 20.14
N PHE A 14 11.14 -10.19 21.23
CA PHE A 14 9.90 -9.40 21.22
C PHE A 14 10.12 -7.94 20.80
N PHE A 15 11.35 -7.42 20.91
CA PHE A 15 11.65 -6.00 20.67
C PHE A 15 12.63 -5.73 19.52
N TYR A 16 13.24 -6.76 18.92
CA TYR A 16 13.98 -6.62 17.66
C TYR A 16 13.01 -6.32 16.52
N PRO A 17 13.36 -5.37 15.66
CA PRO A 17 12.57 -4.18 15.44
C PRO A 17 11.31 -4.44 14.61
N LEU A 18 10.17 -4.09 15.18
CA LEU A 18 8.94 -3.67 14.48
C LEU A 18 9.15 -2.37 13.67
N ASN A 19 10.39 -2.01 13.34
CA ASN A 19 10.70 -0.95 12.38
C ASN A 19 10.43 -1.52 11.00
N CYS A 20 9.16 -1.49 10.60
CA CYS A 20 8.75 -1.74 9.23
C CYS A 20 9.34 -0.67 8.32
N PHE A 21 10.49 -0.99 7.74
CA PHE A 21 10.96 -0.39 6.50
C PHE A 21 9.97 -0.86 5.42
N SER A 22 9.01 -0.01 5.07
CA SER A 22 7.72 -0.45 4.54
C SER A 22 7.85 -1.08 3.15
N SER A 23 7.35 -2.30 3.03
CA SER A 23 6.82 -2.84 1.80
C SER A 23 5.32 -2.58 1.79
N TYR A 24 4.71 -2.17 0.68
CA TYR A 24 3.25 -2.02 0.60
C TYR A 24 2.71 -2.93 -0.49
N TYR A 25 1.46 -3.34 -0.34
CA TYR A 25 0.71 -4.20 -1.23
C TYR A 25 -0.48 -3.41 -1.78
N VAL A 26 -0.50 -3.15 -3.09
CA VAL A 26 -1.64 -2.52 -3.75
C VAL A 26 -2.30 -3.54 -4.67
N GLN A 27 -3.57 -3.85 -4.40
CA GLN A 27 -4.42 -4.56 -5.35
C GLN A 27 -4.87 -3.61 -6.44
N PHE A 28 -4.75 -4.04 -7.69
CA PHE A 28 -5.37 -3.37 -8.81
C PHE A 28 -6.69 -4.06 -9.13
N LEU A 29 -7.69 -3.31 -9.56
CA LEU A 29 -8.94 -3.85 -10.08
C LEU A 29 -9.44 -2.93 -11.19
N ASN A 30 -9.62 -3.47 -12.38
CA ASN A 30 -10.17 -2.76 -13.52
C ASN A 30 -11.53 -3.39 -13.89
N ASN A 31 -12.60 -2.73 -13.46
CA ASN A 31 -13.96 -3.19 -13.72
C ASN A 31 -14.58 -2.53 -14.96
N TYR A 32 -13.94 -1.51 -15.53
CA TYR A 32 -14.55 -0.71 -16.61
C TYR A 32 -14.49 -1.40 -17.99
N ASP A 33 -13.58 -2.37 -18.17
CA ASP A 33 -13.36 -3.14 -19.42
C ASP A 33 -13.60 -4.65 -19.27
N ASN A 34 -14.23 -5.11 -18.18
CA ASN A 34 -14.37 -6.54 -17.82
C ASN A 34 -13.03 -7.32 -17.70
N ASN A 35 -11.90 -6.62 -17.70
CA ASN A 35 -10.56 -7.19 -17.53
C ASN A 35 -10.12 -7.02 -16.07
N ILE A 36 -10.43 -8.01 -15.23
CA ILE A 36 -9.97 -8.03 -13.84
C ILE A 36 -8.45 -8.24 -13.85
N VAL A 37 -7.69 -7.16 -13.63
CA VAL A 37 -6.24 -7.22 -13.47
C VAL A 37 -5.93 -7.06 -11.98
N VAL A 38 -5.56 -8.16 -11.31
CA VAL A 38 -5.10 -8.13 -9.90
C VAL A 38 -3.58 -8.06 -9.89
N ILE A 39 -3.01 -7.12 -9.11
CA ILE A 39 -1.56 -6.94 -8.95
C ILE A 39 -1.20 -7.02 -7.46
N GLN A 40 0.03 -7.44 -7.18
CA GLN A 40 0.62 -7.58 -5.85
C GLN A 40 2.02 -6.96 -5.82
N LYS A 41 2.23 -5.82 -5.14
CA LYS A 41 3.59 -5.30 -4.88
C LYS A 41 4.27 -6.06 -3.72
N VAL A 42 5.54 -6.44 -3.91
CA VAL A 42 6.48 -6.89 -2.89
C VAL A 42 7.73 -6.01 -3.00
N ASN A 43 8.17 -5.40 -1.89
CA ASN A 43 9.31 -4.49 -1.93
C ASN A 43 10.62 -5.29 -1.87
N LEU A 44 11.50 -5.09 -2.85
CA LEU A 44 12.89 -5.53 -2.86
C LEU A 44 13.77 -4.29 -2.94
N ALA A 45 14.83 -4.27 -2.14
CA ALA A 45 15.69 -3.11 -1.88
C ALA A 45 16.62 -2.72 -3.07
N ASP A 46 16.16 -2.83 -4.32
CA ASP A 46 16.93 -2.42 -5.49
C ASP A 46 16.50 -1.04 -5.98
N LYS A 47 17.37 -0.06 -5.72
CA LYS A 47 17.32 1.29 -6.27
C LYS A 47 18.11 1.26 -7.58
N ASN A 48 17.51 1.71 -8.70
CA ASN A 48 18.15 2.21 -9.94
C ASN A 48 17.56 1.70 -11.27
N LYS A 49 16.39 1.05 -11.30
CA LYS A 49 15.71 0.73 -12.57
C LYS A 49 14.26 1.16 -12.54
N THR A 50 13.88 1.99 -13.51
CA THR A 50 12.49 2.28 -13.85
C THR A 50 12.04 1.28 -14.90
N SER A 51 11.00 0.53 -14.61
CA SER A 51 10.40 -0.45 -15.51
C SER A 51 8.92 -0.12 -15.72
N ALA A 52 8.47 -0.21 -16.97
CA ALA A 52 7.08 -0.12 -17.33
C ALA A 52 6.52 -1.55 -17.41
N PHE A 53 5.38 -1.79 -16.77
CA PHE A 53 4.77 -3.11 -16.77
C PHE A 53 3.43 -3.07 -17.51
N ILE A 54 3.28 -3.98 -18.48
CA ILE A 54 1.99 -4.33 -19.08
C ILE A 54 1.41 -5.42 -18.18
N LEU A 55 0.15 -5.25 -17.78
CA LEU A 55 -0.45 -6.09 -16.75
C LEU A 55 -1.28 -7.21 -17.35
N ASN A 56 -0.88 -8.45 -17.08
CA ASN A 56 -1.69 -9.63 -17.38
C ASN A 56 -2.49 -10.06 -16.13
N GLN A 57 -3.68 -10.64 -16.35
CA GLN A 57 -4.54 -11.11 -15.28
C GLN A 57 -3.87 -12.19 -14.42
N GLY A 58 -3.81 -11.97 -13.10
CA GLY A 58 -3.34 -12.96 -12.12
C GLY A 58 -1.83 -12.95 -11.85
N GLU A 59 -1.06 -12.08 -12.50
CA GLU A 59 0.37 -11.98 -12.26
C GLU A 59 0.71 -11.18 -11.00
N VAL A 60 1.61 -11.74 -10.19
CA VAL A 60 2.23 -11.06 -9.05
C VAL A 60 3.54 -10.44 -9.53
N ASN A 61 3.50 -9.16 -9.84
CA ASN A 61 4.66 -8.41 -10.32
C ASN A 61 5.29 -7.59 -9.18
N SER A 62 6.61 -7.69 -9.02
CA SER A 62 7.35 -6.90 -8.02
C SER A 62 7.70 -5.54 -8.63
N PHE A 63 7.32 -4.47 -7.93
CA PHE A 63 7.55 -3.09 -8.34
C PHE A 63 8.44 -2.39 -7.30
N SER A 64 9.32 -1.51 -7.76
CA SER A 64 10.05 -0.52 -6.97
C SER A 64 9.28 0.81 -6.91
N ASP A 65 9.73 1.75 -6.09
CA ASP A 65 9.08 3.06 -5.93
C ASP A 65 9.14 3.94 -7.19
N TYR A 66 10.00 3.59 -8.15
CA TYR A 66 10.16 4.31 -9.42
C TYR A 66 9.47 3.62 -10.60
N ASP A 67 8.89 2.46 -10.38
CA ASP A 67 8.17 1.75 -11.42
C ASP A 67 6.77 2.33 -11.58
N TYR A 68 6.22 2.17 -12.78
CA TYR A 68 4.88 2.65 -13.09
C TYR A 68 4.11 1.63 -13.91
N LEU A 69 2.80 1.70 -13.73
CA LEU A 69 1.81 0.93 -14.48
C LEU A 69 1.29 1.79 -15.61
N LEU A 70 1.14 1.19 -16.78
CA LEU A 70 0.42 1.83 -17.89
C LEU A 70 -0.98 1.26 -17.97
N LEU A 71 -1.97 2.05 -17.59
CA LEU A 71 -3.38 1.73 -17.82
C LEU A 71 -3.76 2.17 -19.24
N GLN A 72 -4.10 1.19 -20.08
CA GLN A 72 -4.46 1.36 -21.51
C GLN A 72 -3.45 2.17 -22.33
N PHE A 73 -2.17 2.14 -21.97
CA PHE A 73 -1.14 2.99 -22.59
C PHE A 73 -1.42 4.51 -22.53
N LYS A 74 -2.40 4.96 -21.72
CA LYS A 74 -2.79 6.36 -21.59
C LYS A 74 -2.42 6.95 -20.23
N HIS A 75 -2.58 6.18 -19.16
CA HIS A 75 -2.35 6.67 -17.81
C HIS A 75 -1.17 5.97 -17.14
N LYS A 76 -0.20 6.76 -16.69
CA LYS A 76 0.92 6.32 -15.87
C LYS A 76 0.50 6.32 -14.41
N ILE A 77 0.55 5.18 -13.72
CA ILE A 77 0.15 5.06 -12.32
C ILE A 77 1.34 4.61 -11.49
N ASN A 78 1.61 5.31 -10.40
CA ASN A 78 2.66 5.01 -9.44
C ASN A 78 2.18 5.26 -8.01
N PHE A 79 2.90 4.68 -7.06
CA PHE A 79 2.59 4.78 -5.64
C PHE A 79 3.85 5.17 -4.88
N ILE A 80 3.73 5.99 -3.85
CA ILE A 80 4.84 6.40 -2.99
C ILE A 80 4.46 6.19 -1.55
N ASP A 81 5.32 5.51 -0.79
CA ASP A 81 5.21 5.47 0.65
C ASP A 81 5.74 6.77 1.26
N THR A 82 4.88 7.49 1.97
CA THR A 82 5.23 8.75 2.62
C THR A 82 6.06 8.57 3.89
N ASN A 83 6.23 7.33 4.36
CA ASN A 83 6.82 6.97 5.64
C ASN A 83 6.17 7.68 6.85
N THR A 84 4.93 8.16 6.70
CA THR A 84 4.18 8.87 7.75
C THR A 84 3.23 7.90 8.46
N PRO A 85 3.45 7.54 9.74
CA PRO A 85 2.52 6.70 10.49
C PRO A 85 1.15 7.39 10.65
N CYS A 86 0.06 6.68 10.34
CA CYS A 86 -1.29 7.25 10.32
C CYS A 86 -2.32 6.44 11.13
N SER A 87 -2.03 5.18 11.45
CA SER A 87 -2.90 4.30 12.26
C SER A 87 -2.06 3.57 13.30
N TRP A 88 -2.66 3.26 14.44
CA TRP A 88 -1.97 2.74 15.61
C TRP A 88 -2.77 1.65 16.31
N VAL A 89 -2.06 0.70 16.90
CA VAL A 89 -2.65 -0.34 17.76
C VAL A 89 -2.07 -0.22 19.17
N GLN A 90 -2.95 -0.33 20.17
CA GLN A 90 -2.58 -0.36 21.58
C GLN A 90 -2.35 -1.82 22.01
N ILE A 91 -1.15 -2.17 22.44
CA ILE A 91 -0.81 -3.53 22.90
C ILE A 91 0.02 -3.43 24.18
N PHE A 92 -0.41 -4.10 25.23
CA PHE A 92 0.27 -4.09 26.54
C PHE A 92 0.59 -2.67 27.05
N GLY A 93 -0.28 -1.69 26.76
CA GLY A 93 -0.09 -0.28 27.15
C GLY A 93 0.85 0.53 26.24
N GLY A 94 1.51 -0.10 25.26
CA GLY A 94 2.29 0.58 24.23
C GLY A 94 1.45 0.89 22.98
N LYS A 95 1.80 1.98 22.28
CA LYS A 95 1.18 2.40 21.02
C LYS A 95 2.13 2.09 19.86
N TYR A 96 1.70 1.24 18.94
CA TYR A 96 2.53 0.75 17.83
C TYR A 96 1.94 1.18 16.48
N PRO A 97 2.76 1.66 15.53
CA PRO A 97 2.30 1.96 14.19
C PRO A 97 1.70 0.72 13.50
N HIS A 98 0.55 0.90 12.88
CA HIS A 98 -0.18 -0.15 12.15
C HIS A 98 -0.61 0.26 10.75
N GLY A 99 -0.64 1.56 10.46
CA GLY A 99 -0.82 2.10 9.11
C GLY A 99 0.14 3.22 8.80
N TRP A 100 0.42 3.37 7.51
CA TRP A 100 1.32 4.39 6.95
C TRP A 100 0.65 5.07 5.75
N GLY A 101 1.00 6.33 5.54
CA GLY A 101 0.52 7.11 4.41
C GLY A 101 1.06 6.57 3.09
N LEU A 102 0.15 6.22 2.17
CA LEU A 102 0.47 5.75 0.83
C LEU A 102 -0.16 6.70 -0.19
N SER A 103 0.66 7.34 -1.02
CA SER A 103 0.23 8.29 -2.05
C SER A 103 -0.02 7.58 -3.36
N LEU A 104 -1.12 7.95 -4.04
CA LEU A 104 -1.40 7.60 -5.42
C LEU A 104 -0.99 8.75 -6.33
N ILE A 105 -0.21 8.44 -7.36
CA ILE A 105 0.22 9.38 -8.37
C ILE A 105 -0.26 8.86 -9.73
N ILE A 106 -0.89 9.73 -10.51
CA ILE A 106 -1.36 9.44 -11.86
C ILE A 106 -0.84 10.54 -12.78
N ASN A 107 -0.19 10.14 -13.88
CA ASN A 107 0.42 11.06 -14.84
C ASN A 107 1.33 12.10 -14.16
N ASP A 108 2.11 11.64 -13.18
CA ASP A 108 3.03 12.46 -12.39
C ASP A 108 2.36 13.53 -11.49
N ILE A 109 1.04 13.45 -11.30
CA ILE A 109 0.27 14.29 -10.39
C ILE A 109 -0.17 13.45 -9.19
N GLU A 110 0.09 13.95 -7.97
CA GLU A 110 -0.44 13.32 -6.76
C GLU A 110 -1.95 13.51 -6.71
N ILE A 111 -2.67 12.39 -6.76
CA ILE A 111 -4.13 12.35 -6.61
C ILE A 111 -4.51 12.47 -5.13
N GLY A 112 -3.70 11.87 -4.26
CA GLY A 112 -3.77 12.05 -2.83
C GLY A 112 -3.20 10.86 -2.05
N THR A 113 -3.27 10.98 -0.73
CA THR A 113 -2.63 10.04 0.20
C THR A 113 -3.67 9.43 1.15
N ILE A 114 -3.68 8.09 1.24
CA ILE A 114 -4.54 7.36 2.18
C ILE A 114 -3.73 6.80 3.35
N CYS A 115 -4.41 6.50 4.46
CA CYS A 115 -3.87 5.63 5.49
C CYS A 115 -4.00 4.16 5.09
N ALA A 116 -2.92 3.53 4.62
CA ALA A 116 -2.90 2.11 4.30
C ALA A 116 -2.48 1.31 5.53
N ASN A 117 -3.30 0.33 5.92
CA ASN A 117 -3.06 -0.47 7.13
C ASN A 117 -2.52 -1.85 6.80
N LYS A 118 -1.84 -2.45 7.78
CA LYS A 118 -1.55 -3.88 7.78
C LYS A 118 -2.84 -4.70 7.94
N LYS A 119 -2.84 -5.96 7.50
CA LYS A 119 -3.95 -6.89 7.81
C LYS A 119 -3.76 -7.49 9.19
N PHE A 120 -2.53 -7.87 9.52
CA PHE A 120 -2.17 -8.40 10.82
C PHE A 120 -1.06 -7.57 11.44
N LEU A 121 -1.00 -7.58 12.77
CA LEU A 121 0.02 -6.84 13.53
C LEU A 121 1.45 -7.16 13.10
N ILE A 122 1.69 -8.43 12.80
CA ILE A 122 3.00 -8.97 12.41
C ILE A 122 3.33 -8.79 10.93
N ASP A 123 2.36 -8.34 10.12
CA ASP A 123 2.61 -8.11 8.70
C ASP A 123 3.68 -7.04 8.56
N LYS A 124 4.56 -7.25 7.58
CA LYS A 124 5.57 -6.27 7.20
C LYS A 124 5.02 -5.21 6.26
N SER A 125 3.86 -5.48 5.65
CA SER A 125 3.29 -4.64 4.61
C SER A 125 1.91 -4.08 4.89
N THR A 126 1.73 -2.83 4.48
CA THR A 126 0.41 -2.19 4.40
C THR A 126 -0.33 -2.68 3.15
N ASN A 127 -1.65 -2.65 3.19
CA ASN A 127 -2.51 -3.20 2.15
C ASN A 127 -3.51 -2.14 1.68
N SER A 128 -3.56 -1.92 0.38
CA SER A 128 -4.52 -1.02 -0.27
C SER A 128 -5.06 -1.64 -1.55
N LYS A 129 -6.08 -1.01 -2.13
CA LYS A 129 -6.62 -1.33 -3.44
C LYS A 129 -6.85 -0.04 -4.22
N ILE A 130 -6.53 -0.07 -5.50
CA ILE A 130 -7.03 0.87 -6.50
C ILE A 130 -8.02 0.14 -7.40
N GLU A 131 -9.18 0.76 -7.61
CA GLU A 131 -10.27 0.22 -8.37
C GLU A 131 -10.71 1.25 -9.40
N PHE A 132 -10.84 0.84 -10.66
CA PHE A 132 -11.31 1.68 -11.77
C PHE A 132 -12.66 1.17 -12.26
N TYR A 133 -13.61 2.08 -12.43
CA TYR A 133 -14.98 1.78 -12.83
C TYR A 133 -15.57 2.91 -13.70
N ARG A 134 -16.70 2.65 -14.35
CA ARG A 134 -17.44 3.71 -15.07
C ARG A 134 -18.41 4.38 -14.11
N GLY A 135 -18.33 5.71 -14.02
CA GLY A 135 -19.30 6.52 -13.29
C GLY A 135 -20.62 6.70 -14.07
N ASP A 136 -21.59 7.35 -13.43
CA ASP A 136 -22.93 7.58 -13.98
C ASP A 136 -22.93 8.43 -15.27
N ASP A 137 -21.88 9.25 -15.47
CA ASP A 137 -21.67 10.08 -16.65
C ASP A 137 -20.84 9.39 -17.75
N ASN A 138 -20.68 8.07 -17.68
CA ASN A 138 -19.82 7.25 -18.55
C ASN A 138 -18.32 7.60 -18.51
N LYS A 139 -17.88 8.46 -17.58
CA LYS A 139 -16.45 8.76 -17.41
C LYS A 139 -15.76 7.71 -16.57
N ILE A 140 -14.44 7.61 -16.74
CA ILE A 140 -13.64 6.68 -15.95
C ILE A 140 -13.36 7.31 -14.59
N GLU A 141 -13.86 6.67 -13.55
CA GLU A 141 -13.63 7.02 -12.16
C GLU A 141 -12.76 5.96 -11.49
N GLY A 142 -12.12 6.35 -10.39
CA GLY A 142 -11.29 5.46 -9.62
C GLY A 142 -11.45 5.69 -8.12
N LYS A 143 -11.21 4.62 -7.38
CA LYS A 143 -11.20 4.63 -5.92
C LYS A 143 -9.94 3.99 -5.41
N PHE A 144 -9.21 4.71 -4.58
CA PHE A 144 -8.02 4.24 -3.91
C PHE A 144 -8.29 4.13 -2.41
N TYR A 145 -8.12 2.95 -1.82
CA TYR A 145 -8.59 2.70 -0.46
C TYR A 145 -7.81 1.64 0.30
N ASN A 146 -7.87 1.75 1.62
CA ASN A 146 -7.31 0.83 2.58
C ASN A 146 -8.09 -0.49 2.58
N ILE A 147 -7.39 -1.62 2.46
CA ILE A 147 -7.96 -2.96 2.65
C ILE A 147 -7.30 -3.72 3.82
N GLY A 148 -6.45 -3.01 4.58
CA GLY A 148 -5.95 -3.46 5.85
C GLY A 148 -7.01 -3.42 6.94
N TRP A 149 -6.68 -4.02 8.07
CA TRP A 149 -7.55 -4.09 9.24
C TRP A 149 -7.36 -2.84 10.12
N TRP A 150 -8.37 -2.57 10.97
CA TRP A 150 -8.30 -1.55 12.03
C TRP A 150 -8.11 -0.13 11.50
N GLN A 151 -9.04 0.33 10.66
CA GLN A 151 -9.01 1.61 9.94
C GLN A 151 -9.22 2.84 10.84
N ASN A 152 -8.39 3.01 11.87
CA ASN A 152 -8.52 4.01 12.93
C ASN A 152 -7.59 5.22 12.75
N SER A 153 -7.55 5.80 11.55
CA SER A 153 -6.76 7.01 11.28
C SER A 153 -7.59 8.28 11.45
N GLU A 154 -7.04 9.23 12.22
CA GLU A 154 -7.52 10.62 12.27
C GLU A 154 -6.63 11.56 11.44
N LEU A 155 -5.51 11.05 10.91
CA LEU A 155 -4.48 11.86 10.23
C LEU A 155 -4.64 11.86 8.71
N LEU A 156 -5.01 10.72 8.13
CA LEU A 156 -5.16 10.53 6.68
C LEU A 156 -6.47 9.78 6.40
N PRO A 157 -7.15 10.06 5.28
CA PRO A 157 -8.37 9.36 4.91
C PRO A 157 -8.10 7.88 4.63
N ASN A 158 -9.09 7.02 4.84
CA ASN A 158 -8.99 5.59 4.48
C ASN A 158 -9.27 5.32 2.99
N SER A 159 -9.83 6.29 2.28
CA SER A 159 -10.15 6.18 0.86
C SER A 159 -10.20 7.54 0.19
N ILE A 160 -9.89 7.57 -1.10
CA ILE A 160 -10.01 8.72 -1.99
C ILE A 160 -10.67 8.25 -3.28
N ASP A 161 -11.70 8.98 -3.71
CA ASP A 161 -12.34 8.83 -5.01
C ASP A 161 -11.78 9.91 -5.96
N PHE A 162 -11.58 9.58 -7.23
CA PHE A 162 -10.98 10.47 -8.22
C PHE A 162 -11.51 10.20 -9.64
N LYS A 163 -11.30 11.17 -10.55
CA LYS A 163 -11.64 11.05 -11.98
C LYS A 163 -10.37 11.02 -12.81
N LEU A 164 -10.30 10.16 -13.83
CA LEU A 164 -9.13 10.08 -14.72
C LEU A 164 -9.19 11.02 -15.93
N ASP A 165 -10.39 11.41 -16.34
CA ASP A 165 -10.59 12.27 -17.49
C ASP A 165 -10.53 13.75 -17.07
N TYR A 166 -9.31 14.29 -17.09
CA TYR A 166 -9.05 15.72 -17.30
C TYR A 166 -8.49 15.93 -18.70
#